data_AF-A0A1X7A6P7-F1
#
_entry.id   AF-A0A1X7A6P7-F1
#
_cell.length_a   1.000
_cell.length_b   1.000
_cell.length_c   1.000
_cell.angle_alpha   90.00
_cell.angle_beta   90.00
_cell.angle_gamma   90.00
#
_symmetry.space_group_name_H-M   'P 1'
#
loop_
_entity.id
_entity.type
_entity.pdbx_description
1 polymer ?
#
loop_
_entity_poly.entity_id
_entity_poly.type
_entity_poly.pdbx_seq_one_letter_code
_entity_poly.pdbx_strand_id
1 'polypeptide(L)'
;MGRVYVQLTLEERRKIERWRHAKVSVNEMARVLQRHRSTIFRELRRNHFQDPCMPKVVGYFAMAAQLRTSDRRDRRQPDHPRIGHRLIAAPGRCL
;
A
#
# COMPACT_ATOMS: atom_id res chain seq x y z
N MET A 1 -18.20 7.41 -21.15
CA MET A 1 -17.53 6.12 -20.85
C MET A 1 -16.55 6.34 -19.71
N GLY A 2 -16.94 6.01 -18.47
CA GLY A 2 -16.12 6.26 -17.27
C GLY A 2 -14.92 5.32 -17.22
N ARG A 3 -13.73 5.84 -16.94
CA ARG A 3 -12.53 5.01 -16.73
C ARG A 3 -12.79 4.08 -15.55
N VAL A 4 -12.86 2.77 -15.81
CA VAL A 4 -12.91 1.76 -14.75
C VAL A 4 -11.65 1.92 -13.90
N TYR A 5 -11.83 2.15 -12.59
CA TYR A 5 -10.71 2.27 -11.68
C TYR A 5 -10.03 0.90 -11.51
N VAL A 6 -8.89 0.72 -12.18
CA VAL A 6 -8.08 -0.49 -12.05
C VAL A 6 -7.20 -0.37 -10.81
N GLN A 7 -7.29 -1.39 -9.96
CA GLN A 7 -6.50 -1.48 -8.74
C GLN A 7 -5.05 -1.83 -9.06
N LEU A 8 -4.13 -1.38 -8.20
CA LEU A 8 -2.73 -1.84 -8.26
C LEU A 8 -2.66 -3.33 -7.90
N THR A 9 -2.04 -4.12 -8.76
CA THR A 9 -1.77 -5.54 -8.51
C THR A 9 -0.66 -5.70 -7.48
N LEU A 10 -0.54 -6.90 -6.90
CA LEU A 10 0.55 -7.19 -5.95
C LEU A 10 1.93 -7.04 -6.60
N GLU A 11 2.07 -7.41 -7.87
CA GLU A 11 3.32 -7.27 -8.61
C GLU A 11 3.71 -5.80 -8.82
N GLU A 12 2.74 -4.96 -9.17
CA GLU A 12 2.96 -3.51 -9.30
C GLU A 12 3.44 -2.92 -7.97
N ARG A 13 2.82 -3.34 -6.85
CA ARG A 13 3.24 -2.91 -5.50
C ARG A 13 4.66 -3.37 -5.17
N ARG A 14 5.03 -4.61 -5.49
CA ARG A 14 6.42 -5.13 -5.30
C ARG A 14 7.44 -4.35 -6.14
N LYS A 15 7.08 -3.97 -7.37
CA LYS A 15 7.93 -3.10 -8.21
C LYS A 15 8.12 -1.73 -7.56
N ILE A 16 7.04 -1.11 -7.06
CA ILE A 16 7.08 0.18 -6.35
C ILE A 16 7.98 0.09 -5.10
N GLU A 17 7.86 -0.97 -4.30
CA GLU A 17 8.71 -1.22 -3.12
C GLU A 17 10.21 -1.26 -3.50
N ARG A 18 10.58 -2.09 -4.48
CA ARG A 18 11.98 -2.17 -4.96
C ARG A 18 12.49 -0.82 -5.46
N TRP A 19 11.69 -0.11 -6.24
CA TRP A 19 12.06 1.21 -6.76
C TRP A 19 12.14 2.28 -5.68
N ARG A 20 11.35 2.17 -4.61
CA ARG A 20 11.45 3.06 -3.46
C ARG A 20 12.76 2.86 -2.71
N HIS A 21 13.20 1.62 -2.54
CA HIS A 21 14.52 1.31 -2.00
C HIS A 21 15.64 1.82 -2.91
N ALA A 22 15.48 1.73 -4.22
CA ALA A 22 16.40 2.28 -5.22
C ALA A 22 16.26 3.81 -5.43
N LYS A 23 15.41 4.50 -4.65
CA LYS A 23 15.16 5.96 -4.72
C LYS A 23 14.73 6.48 -6.10
N VAL A 24 14.10 5.64 -6.91
CA VAL A 24 13.55 6.03 -8.22
C VAL A 24 12.42 7.06 -8.05
N SER A 25 12.28 7.98 -9.00
CA SER A 25 11.25 9.02 -8.96
C SER A 25 9.84 8.45 -9.19
N VAL A 26 8.83 9.05 -8.58
CA VAL A 26 7.41 8.64 -8.76
C VAL A 26 6.97 8.76 -10.23
N ASN A 27 7.50 9.74 -10.96
CA ASN A 27 7.18 9.95 -12.37
C ASN A 27 7.67 8.78 -13.23
N GLU A 28 8.85 8.25 -12.93
CA GLU A 28 9.43 7.14 -13.66
C GLU A 28 8.71 5.83 -13.35
N MET A 29 8.38 5.58 -12.08
CA MET A 29 7.51 4.45 -11.72
C MET A 29 6.16 4.52 -12.45
N ALA A 30 5.57 5.72 -12.57
CA ALA A 30 4.30 5.94 -13.25
C ALA A 30 4.39 5.62 -14.74
N ARG A 31 5.48 6.05 -15.40
CA ARG A 31 5.77 5.73 -16.80
C ARG A 31 5.90 4.23 -17.02
N VAL A 32 6.71 3.54 -16.22
CA VAL A 32 6.99 2.10 -16.40
C VAL A 32 5.75 1.25 -16.11
N LEU A 33 4.95 1.60 -15.09
CA LEU A 33 3.71 0.87 -14.78
C LEU A 33 2.53 1.29 -15.66
N GLN A 34 2.71 2.28 -16.53
CA GLN A 34 1.63 2.89 -17.33
C GLN A 34 0.44 3.30 -16.44
N ARG A 35 0.75 3.78 -15.23
CA ARG A 35 -0.24 4.27 -14.26
C ARG A 35 -0.17 5.77 -14.15
N HIS A 36 -1.28 6.38 -13.76
CA HIS A 36 -1.29 7.80 -13.48
C HIS A 36 -0.41 8.12 -12.25
N ARG A 37 0.37 9.21 -12.32
CA ARG A 37 1.24 9.66 -11.22
C ARG A 37 0.51 9.77 -9.88
N SER A 38 -0.74 10.23 -9.90
CA SER A 38 -1.55 10.39 -8.67
C SER A 38 -1.93 9.06 -8.05
N THR A 39 -2.00 7.98 -8.82
CA THR A 39 -2.28 6.63 -8.29
C THR A 39 -1.11 6.17 -7.42
N ILE A 40 0.12 6.30 -7.94
CA ILE A 40 1.34 5.93 -7.19
C ILE A 40 1.51 6.85 -5.98
N PHE A 41 1.31 8.16 -6.14
CA PHE A 41 1.43 9.10 -5.03
C PHE A 41 0.42 8.80 -3.90
N ARG A 42 -0.84 8.53 -4.23
CA ARG A 42 -1.87 8.17 -3.24
C ARG A 42 -1.58 6.83 -2.57
N GLU A 43 -1.07 5.86 -3.32
CA GLU A 43 -0.66 4.56 -2.81
C GLU A 43 0.46 4.71 -1.77
N LEU A 44 1.54 5.40 -2.13
CA LEU A 44 2.67 5.65 -1.24
C LEU A 44 2.24 6.41 0.03
N ARG A 45 1.42 7.46 -0.12
CA ARG A 45 0.97 8.27 1.02
C ARG A 45 0.06 7.50 1.99
N ARG A 46 -0.77 6.58 1.47
CA ARG A 46 -1.74 5.83 2.30
C ARG A 46 -1.15 4.63 3.01
N ASN A 47 -0.07 4.07 2.47
CA ASN A 47 0.55 2.86 2.98
C ASN A 47 2.00 3.10 3.40
N HIS A 48 2.38 4.36 3.68
CA HIS A 48 3.65 4.69 4.29
C HIS A 48 3.67 4.19 5.74
N PHE A 49 4.64 3.37 6.07
CA PHE A 49 4.85 2.87 7.43
C PHE A 49 5.96 3.67 8.09
N GLN A 50 5.62 4.26 9.24
CA GLN A 50 6.55 4.94 10.13
C GLN A 50 6.14 4.60 11.56
N ASP A 51 7.06 4.03 12.32
CA ASP A 51 6.87 3.70 13.72
C ASP A 51 7.95 4.39 14.56
N PRO A 52 7.58 5.25 15.53
CA PRO A 52 8.53 5.85 16.46
C PRO A 52 9.39 4.82 17.21
N CYS A 53 8.85 3.63 17.47
CA CYS A 53 9.51 2.58 18.23
C CYS A 53 10.44 1.71 17.35
N MET A 54 10.33 1.83 16.03
CA MET A 54 11.21 1.16 15.07
C MET A 54 11.74 2.14 14.03
N PRO A 55 12.63 3.08 14.41
CA PRO A 55 13.14 4.11 13.50
C PRO A 55 13.97 3.54 12.33
N LYS A 56 14.46 2.31 12.46
CA LYS A 56 15.18 1.60 11.39
C LYS A 56 14.27 1.00 10.32
N VAL A 57 12.98 0.81 10.62
CA VAL A 57 12.01 0.15 9.74
C VAL A 57 10.99 1.18 9.29
N VAL A 58 11.41 2.04 8.36
CA VAL A 58 10.58 3.10 7.78
C VAL A 58 10.53 2.91 6.27
N GLY A 59 9.33 2.93 5.70
CA GLY A 59 9.20 2.78 4.25
C GLY A 59 7.84 2.34 3.75
N TYR A 60 7.83 1.92 2.49
CA TYR A 60 6.67 1.35 1.82
C TYR A 60 6.86 -0.15 1.67
N PHE A 61 5.90 -0.94 2.15
CA PHE A 61 5.95 -2.39 2.12
C PHE A 61 4.80 -2.96 1.29
N ALA A 62 5.11 -3.72 0.23
CA ALA A 62 4.13 -4.13 -0.76
C ALA A 62 3.04 -5.06 -0.19
N MET A 63 3.46 -6.03 0.62
CA MET A 63 2.55 -7.00 1.26
C MET A 63 1.64 -6.33 2.28
N ALA A 64 2.20 -5.45 3.12
CA ALA A 64 1.40 -4.69 4.08
C ALA A 64 0.38 -3.79 3.37
N ALA A 65 0.78 -3.13 2.28
CA ALA A 65 -0.10 -2.31 1.46
C ALA A 65 -1.26 -3.12 0.85
N GLN A 66 -0.98 -4.33 0.36
CA GLN A 66 -2.00 -5.24 -0.16
C GLN A 66 -3.01 -5.64 0.92
N LEU A 67 -2.53 -6.12 2.08
CA LEU A 67 -3.38 -6.50 3.21
C LEU A 67 -4.25 -5.33 3.68
N ARG A 68 -3.68 -4.13 3.83
CA ARG A 68 -4.42 -2.91 4.18
C ARG A 68 -5.45 -2.53 3.12
N THR A 69 -5.23 -2.85 1.86
CA THR A 69 -6.20 -2.58 0.80
C THR A 69 -7.34 -3.58 0.84
N SER A 70 -7.05 -4.87 1.02
CA SER A 70 -8.05 -5.93 1.17
C SER A 70 -8.95 -5.67 2.38
N ASP A 71 -8.36 -5.45 3.56
CA ASP A 71 -9.12 -5.16 4.80
C ASP A 71 -10.06 -3.95 4.66
N ARG A 72 -9.64 -2.89 3.98
CA ARG A 72 -10.51 -1.73 3.71
C ARG A 72 -11.67 -2.06 2.79
N ARG A 73 -11.52 -3.03 1.88
CA ARG A 73 -12.61 -3.46 0.99
C ARG A 73 -13.55 -4.40 1.71
N ASP A 74 -13.01 -5.34 2.47
CA ASP A 74 -13.82 -6.29 3.25
C ASP A 74 -14.71 -5.53 4.23
N ARG A 75 -14.19 -4.47 4.88
CA ARG A 75 -14.99 -3.57 5.74
C ARG A 75 -16.04 -2.73 5.00
N ARG A 76 -15.89 -2.53 3.68
CA ARG A 76 -16.83 -1.75 2.86
C ARG A 76 -17.89 -2.64 2.23
N GLN A 77 -17.73 -3.96 2.24
CA GLN A 77 -18.75 -4.88 1.77
C GLN A 77 -19.76 -5.11 2.91
N PRO A 78 -21.05 -4.76 2.74
CA PRO A 78 -22.06 -4.89 3.79
C PRO A 78 -22.27 -6.33 4.27
N ASP A 79 -22.05 -7.31 3.38
CA ASP A 79 -22.49 -8.69 3.57
C ASP A 79 -21.34 -9.71 3.78
N HIS A 80 -20.11 -9.26 4.03
CA HIS A 80 -18.98 -10.17 4.23
C HIS A 80 -18.78 -10.52 5.72
N PRO A 81 -18.79 -11.80 6.12
CA PRO A 81 -18.50 -12.17 7.50
C PRO A 81 -17.08 -11.69 7.84
N ARG A 82 -16.92 -11.04 9.00
CA ARG A 82 -15.63 -10.53 9.48
C ARG A 82 -14.68 -11.70 9.76
N ILE A 83 -14.02 -12.22 8.73
CA ILE A 83 -12.89 -13.15 8.91
C ILE A 83 -11.70 -12.30 9.34
N GLY A 84 -11.59 -12.07 10.64
CA GLY A 84 -10.58 -11.23 11.25
C GLY A 84 -9.19 -11.84 11.15
N HIS A 85 -8.54 -11.78 9.99
CA HIS A 85 -7.11 -11.97 9.89
C HIS A 85 -6.39 -10.70 10.39
N ARG A 86 -6.25 -10.62 11.71
CA ARG A 86 -5.54 -9.56 12.44
C ARG A 86 -4.02 -9.76 12.29
N LEU A 87 -3.49 -9.62 11.07
CA LEU A 87 -2.05 -9.84 10.80
C LEU A 87 -1.22 -8.58 10.57
N ILE A 88 -1.73 -7.42 10.94
CA ILE A 88 -0.85 -6.29 11.27
C ILE A 88 -1.33 -5.77 12.61
N ALA A 89 -0.90 -6.44 13.68
CA ALA A 89 -0.84 -5.80 14.98
C ALA A 89 -0.15 -4.45 14.75
N ALA A 90 -0.85 -3.37 15.09
CA ALA A 90 -0.13 -2.14 15.39
C ALA A 90 0.89 -2.52 16.47
N PRO A 91 2.20 -2.33 16.26
CA PRO A 91 3.14 -2.51 17.35
C PRO A 91 2.67 -1.66 18.51
N GLY A 92 2.72 -2.28 19.68
CA GLY A 92 2.11 -1.82 20.90
C GLY A 92 2.38 -0.35 21.16
N ARG A 93 1.39 0.29 21.78
CA ARG A 93 1.54 1.54 22.51
C ARG A 93 2.84 1.45 23.30
N CYS A 94 3.87 2.18 22.90
CA CYS A 94 5.05 2.36 23.72
C CYS A 94 4.59 3.14 24.95
N LEU A 95 4.66 2.47 26.11
CA LEU A 95 4.46 3.07 27.44
C LEU A 95 5.55 4.09 27.71
#